data_AF-A0A212C2Y3-F1
#
_entry.id   AF-A0A212C2Y3-F1
#
_cell.length_a   1.000
_cell.length_b   1.000
_cell.length_c   1.000
_cell.angle_alpha   90.00
_cell.angle_beta   90.00
_cell.angle_gamma   90.00
#
_symmetry.space_group_name_H-M   'P 1'
#
loop_
_entity.id
_entity.type
_entity.pdbx_description
1 polymer ?
#
loop_
_entity_poly.entity_id
_entity_poly.type
_entity_poly.pdbx_seq_one_letter_code
_entity_poly.pdbx_strand_id
1 'polypeptide(L)'
;MSKRKAPQETLNGGITDMLTELANFEKNVNQAIHKYNAYRKAASVIAKYPHKIKSGAEAKKLPGVGTKIAEKIDEFLATGKLRKLEKIRQDDTSSSINFLTRVSGIGPSAARKFVDEGIKTLEDLRKNEDKLNHHQRIGLKYFEDFEKRIPREEMLQMQDIVLTEVKKVDSEYIATVCGSFRRGAESSGDMDVLLTHPSFTSESAKQPKLLHRAVEQLQKVCFITDTLSKGVAGEPLPVDSEKDIFDYIQWKYREPKDRSE
;
A
#
# COMPACT_ATOMS: atom_id res chain seq x y z
N MET A 1 6.96 -31.13 -8.81
CA MET A 1 6.32 -31.13 -7.48
C MET A 1 6.66 -29.83 -6.77
N SER A 2 5.78 -28.83 -6.90
CA SER A 2 5.95 -27.52 -6.26
C SER A 2 5.65 -27.66 -4.78
N LYS A 3 6.67 -27.48 -3.92
CA LYS A 3 6.50 -27.44 -2.48
C LYS A 3 5.70 -26.18 -2.15
N ARG A 4 4.40 -26.34 -1.88
CA ARG A 4 3.55 -25.29 -1.32
C ARG A 4 4.21 -24.77 -0.05
N LYS A 5 4.72 -23.54 -0.09
CA LYS A 5 5.17 -22.83 1.10
C LYS A 5 3.90 -22.35 1.79
N ALA A 6 3.57 -22.93 2.94
CA ALA A 6 2.45 -22.48 3.77
C ALA A 6 2.59 -20.97 4.07
N PRO A 7 1.49 -20.24 4.34
CA PRO A 7 1.57 -18.84 4.76
C PRO A 7 2.52 -18.78 5.94
N GLN A 8 3.63 -18.07 5.79
CA GLN A 8 4.69 -18.05 6.78
C GLN A 8 4.16 -17.26 7.98
N GLU A 9 3.60 -17.97 8.96
CA GLU A 9 3.27 -17.42 10.27
C GLU A 9 4.56 -16.78 10.80
N THR A 10 4.57 -15.46 10.88
CA THR A 10 5.80 -14.73 11.20
C THR A 10 6.11 -14.97 12.68
N LEU A 11 7.37 -15.31 12.98
CA LEU A 11 7.81 -15.66 14.35
C LEU A 11 7.47 -14.60 15.40
N ASN A 12 7.27 -13.36 14.96
CA ASN A 12 7.01 -12.17 15.76
C ASN A 12 5.69 -11.46 15.39
N GLY A 13 4.72 -12.17 14.80
CA GLY A 13 3.46 -11.61 14.26
C GLY A 13 2.75 -10.66 15.21
N GLY A 14 2.52 -11.08 16.47
CA GLY A 14 1.87 -10.22 17.46
C GLY A 14 2.59 -8.89 17.72
N ILE A 15 3.94 -8.89 17.72
CA ILE A 15 4.72 -7.66 17.87
C ILE A 15 4.59 -6.79 16.62
N THR A 16 4.67 -7.37 15.42
CA THR A 16 4.58 -6.62 14.17
C THR A 16 3.19 -6.02 13.97
N ASP A 17 2.14 -6.72 14.39
CA ASP A 17 0.76 -6.26 14.32
C ASP A 17 0.53 -5.10 15.29
N MET A 18 0.97 -5.24 16.54
CA MET A 18 0.95 -4.16 17.53
C MET A 18 1.66 -2.89 17.02
N LEU A 19 2.86 -3.04 16.43
CA LEU A 19 3.60 -1.90 15.90
C LEU A 19 2.93 -1.30 14.65
N THR A 20 2.30 -2.13 13.81
CA THR A 20 1.57 -1.66 12.63
C THR A 20 0.32 -0.89 13.03
N GLU A 21 -0.42 -1.36 14.04
CA GLU A 21 -1.58 -0.65 14.58
C GLU A 21 -1.18 0.70 15.18
N LEU A 22 -0.09 0.75 15.96
CA LEU A 22 0.47 2.02 16.45
C LEU A 22 0.88 2.96 15.32
N ALA A 23 1.48 2.42 14.25
CA ALA A 23 1.86 3.23 13.10
C ALA A 23 0.62 3.87 12.46
N ASN A 24 -0.43 3.07 12.21
CA ASN A 24 -1.67 3.54 11.61
C ASN A 24 -2.34 4.60 12.47
N PHE A 25 -2.38 4.41 13.79
CA PHE A 25 -2.87 5.42 14.73
C PHE A 25 -2.08 6.74 14.62
N GLU A 26 -0.75 6.69 14.63
CA GLU A 26 0.06 7.91 14.55
C GLU A 26 -0.14 8.63 13.20
N LYS A 27 -0.34 7.89 12.10
CA LYS A 27 -0.63 8.46 10.77
C LYS A 27 -2.04 9.05 10.71
N ASN A 28 -3.04 8.30 11.12
CA ASN A 28 -4.45 8.60 10.85
C ASN A 28 -5.02 9.56 11.88
N VAL A 29 -4.69 9.38 13.16
CA VAL A 29 -5.26 10.17 14.25
C VAL A 29 -4.36 11.35 14.58
N ASN A 30 -3.07 11.11 14.85
CA ASN A 30 -2.12 12.15 15.25
C ASN A 30 -1.48 12.89 14.06
N GLN A 31 -1.67 12.41 12.83
CA GLN A 31 -1.03 12.97 11.63
C GLN A 31 0.50 13.11 11.71
N ALA A 32 1.14 12.23 12.50
CA ALA A 32 2.58 12.23 12.77
C ALA A 32 3.34 11.26 11.87
N ILE A 33 3.60 11.67 10.62
CA ILE A 33 4.21 10.82 9.58
C ILE A 33 5.58 10.23 9.99
N HIS A 34 6.41 10.99 10.70
CA HIS A 34 7.72 10.51 11.16
C HIS A 34 7.59 9.36 12.15
N LYS A 35 6.57 9.38 13.03
CA LYS A 35 6.30 8.29 13.98
C LYS A 35 5.73 7.07 13.27
N TYR A 36 4.82 7.27 12.31
CA TYR A 36 4.35 6.19 11.43
C TYR A 36 5.51 5.46 10.76
N ASN A 37 6.42 6.21 10.13
CA ASN A 37 7.60 5.65 9.47
C ASN A 37 8.52 4.89 10.43
N ALA A 38 8.73 5.43 11.64
CA ALA A 38 9.53 4.76 12.67
C ALA A 38 8.92 3.41 13.09
N TYR A 39 7.62 3.36 13.37
CA TYR A 39 6.94 2.11 13.74
C TYR A 39 6.90 1.09 12.59
N ARG A 40 6.64 1.53 11.34
CA ARG A 40 6.68 0.64 10.17
C ARG A 40 8.07 0.07 9.91
N LYS A 41 9.12 0.89 10.08
CA LYS A 41 10.51 0.44 9.98
C LYS A 41 10.81 -0.63 11.03
N ALA A 42 10.44 -0.40 12.28
CA ALA A 42 10.61 -1.38 13.35
C ALA A 42 9.84 -2.68 13.07
N ALA A 43 8.57 -2.60 12.67
CA ALA A 43 7.77 -3.77 12.31
C ALA A 43 8.38 -4.57 11.16
N SER A 44 8.85 -3.90 10.11
CA SER A 44 9.49 -4.55 8.95
C SER A 44 10.78 -5.29 9.33
N VAL A 45 11.62 -4.69 10.18
CA VAL A 45 12.86 -5.33 10.63
C VAL A 45 12.58 -6.52 11.56
N ILE A 46 11.59 -6.41 12.44
CA ILE A 46 11.17 -7.48 13.34
C ILE A 46 10.52 -8.64 12.57
N ALA A 47 9.73 -8.36 11.52
CA ALA A 47 9.10 -9.38 10.68
C ALA A 47 10.12 -10.30 10.01
N LYS A 48 11.30 -9.76 9.66
CA LYS A 48 12.41 -10.49 9.00
C LYS A 48 13.37 -11.13 9.98
N TYR A 49 13.25 -10.84 11.28
CA TYR A 49 14.15 -11.37 12.29
C TYR A 49 13.96 -12.89 12.42
N PRO A 50 15.02 -13.71 12.28
CA PRO A 50 14.91 -15.17 12.14
C PRO A 50 14.59 -15.90 13.46
N HIS A 51 14.46 -15.17 14.57
CA HIS A 51 14.17 -15.72 15.88
C HIS A 51 12.94 -15.05 16.51
N LYS A 52 12.29 -15.78 17.41
CA LYS A 52 11.24 -15.20 18.26
C LYS A 52 11.90 -14.30 19.30
N ILE A 53 11.54 -13.02 19.29
CA ILE A 53 12.03 -12.01 20.22
C ILE A 53 11.52 -12.32 21.63
N LYS A 54 12.44 -12.30 22.61
CA LYS A 54 12.15 -12.61 24.02
C LYS A 54 12.21 -11.39 24.93
N SER A 55 12.76 -10.27 24.45
CA SER A 55 12.81 -9.02 25.21
C SER A 55 12.92 -7.79 24.31
N GLY A 56 12.53 -6.64 24.83
CA GLY A 56 12.77 -5.34 24.22
C GLY A 56 14.26 -5.05 24.07
N ALA A 57 15.10 -5.49 25.02
CA ALA A 57 16.55 -5.35 24.93
C ALA A 57 17.15 -6.09 23.73
N GLU A 58 16.65 -7.29 23.43
CA GLU A 58 16.99 -8.03 22.21
C GLU A 58 16.52 -7.27 20.96
N ALA A 59 15.26 -6.83 20.94
CA ALA A 59 14.70 -6.08 19.82
C ALA A 59 15.45 -4.76 19.55
N LYS A 60 15.91 -4.07 20.60
CA LYS A 60 16.64 -2.79 20.52
C LYS A 60 17.97 -2.88 19.77
N LYS A 61 18.55 -4.09 19.65
CA LYS A 61 19.74 -4.33 18.83
C LYS A 61 19.46 -4.20 17.33
N LEU A 62 18.18 -4.27 16.93
CA LEU A 62 17.75 -4.20 15.55
C LEU A 62 17.66 -2.74 15.07
N PRO A 63 18.10 -2.44 13.83
CA PRO A 63 18.11 -1.09 13.30
C PRO A 63 16.68 -0.54 13.19
N GLY A 64 16.43 0.63 13.81
CA GLY A 64 15.11 1.27 13.82
C GLY A 64 14.26 0.94 15.06
N VAL A 65 14.74 0.08 15.97
CA VAL A 65 14.10 -0.18 17.25
C VAL A 65 14.77 0.65 18.35
N GLY A 66 14.16 1.78 18.71
CA GLY A 66 14.62 2.63 19.82
C GLY A 66 14.09 2.20 21.19
N THR A 67 14.58 2.85 22.25
CA THR A 67 14.19 2.56 23.65
C THR A 67 12.67 2.52 23.85
N LYS A 68 11.93 3.51 23.31
CA LYS A 68 10.46 3.56 23.45
C LYS A 68 9.71 2.44 22.73
N ILE A 69 10.31 1.83 21.71
CA ILE A 69 9.71 0.68 21.01
C ILE A 69 10.04 -0.59 21.79
N ALA A 70 11.29 -0.73 22.25
CA ALA A 70 11.71 -1.82 23.12
C ALA A 70 10.84 -1.95 24.37
N GLU A 71 10.57 -0.86 25.08
CA GLU A 71 9.67 -0.84 26.26
C GLU A 71 8.25 -1.34 25.94
N LYS A 72 7.73 -1.05 24.74
CA LYS A 72 6.40 -1.53 24.32
C LYS A 72 6.42 -3.01 23.99
N ILE A 73 7.53 -3.49 23.43
CA ILE A 73 7.74 -4.91 23.17
C ILE A 73 7.80 -5.66 24.51
N ASP A 74 8.51 -5.13 25.52
CA ASP A 74 8.53 -5.72 26.86
C ASP A 74 7.13 -5.76 27.49
N GLU A 75 6.36 -4.67 27.42
CA GLU A 75 4.97 -4.65 27.91
C GLU A 75 4.10 -5.69 27.19
N PHE A 76 4.23 -5.78 25.86
CA PHE A 76 3.47 -6.72 25.04
C PHE A 76 3.85 -8.18 25.31
N LEU A 77 5.13 -8.48 25.47
CA LEU A 77 5.59 -9.83 25.80
C LEU A 77 5.15 -10.26 27.20
N ALA A 78 5.09 -9.33 28.16
CA ALA A 78 4.67 -9.62 29.53
C ALA A 78 3.15 -9.80 29.68
N THR A 79 2.36 -9.03 28.92
CA THR A 79 0.90 -8.94 29.14
C THR A 79 0.05 -9.46 27.97
N GLY A 80 0.67 -9.74 26.83
CA GLY A 80 -0.02 -10.03 25.57
C GLY A 80 -0.72 -8.84 24.93
N LYS A 81 -0.63 -7.65 25.53
CA LYS A 81 -1.36 -6.44 25.12
C LYS A 81 -0.49 -5.19 25.29
N LEU A 82 -0.93 -4.07 24.74
CA LEU A 82 -0.33 -2.77 25.00
C LEU A 82 -1.39 -1.80 25.50
N ARG A 83 -1.25 -1.31 26.74
CA ARG A 83 -2.24 -0.41 27.39
C ARG A 83 -2.53 0.83 26.55
N LYS A 84 -1.52 1.35 25.84
CA LYS A 84 -1.73 2.47 24.92
C LYS A 84 -2.70 2.12 23.79
N LEU A 85 -2.58 0.94 23.18
CA LEU A 85 -3.51 0.51 22.13
C LEU A 85 -4.90 0.22 22.69
N GLU A 86 -5.01 -0.39 23.88
CA GLU A 86 -6.31 -0.62 24.51
C GLU A 86 -7.07 0.70 24.73
N LYS A 87 -6.38 1.75 25.18
CA LYS A 87 -6.98 3.10 25.31
C LYS A 87 -7.39 3.70 23.96
N ILE A 88 -6.57 3.50 22.92
CA ILE A 88 -6.87 3.99 21.57
C ILE A 88 -8.12 3.30 21.01
N ARG A 89 -8.25 1.99 21.22
CA ARG A 89 -9.41 1.20 20.77
C ARG A 89 -10.70 1.61 21.46
N GLN A 90 -10.62 2.10 22.70
CA GLN A 90 -11.76 2.61 23.47
C GLN A 90 -12.16 4.05 23.09
N ASP A 91 -11.33 4.78 22.33
CA ASP A 91 -11.67 6.12 21.89
C ASP A 91 -12.46 6.07 20.58
N ASP A 92 -13.77 6.32 20.66
CA ASP A 92 -14.70 6.27 19.53
C ASP A 92 -14.24 7.15 18.35
N THR A 93 -13.63 8.30 18.64
CA THR A 93 -13.11 9.23 17.63
C THR A 93 -11.97 8.59 16.84
N SER A 94 -10.98 8.04 17.53
CA SER A 94 -9.83 7.36 16.92
C SER A 94 -10.25 6.13 16.13
N SER A 95 -11.18 5.34 16.66
CA SER A 95 -11.74 4.16 16.00
C SER A 95 -12.48 4.54 14.71
N SER A 96 -13.31 5.59 14.75
CA SER A 96 -14.02 6.09 13.57
C SER A 96 -13.06 6.65 12.51
N ILE A 97 -12.07 7.45 12.92
CA ILE A 97 -11.06 7.98 11.99
C ILE A 97 -10.30 6.83 11.31
N ASN A 98 -9.80 5.86 12.07
CA ASN A 98 -9.09 4.70 11.51
C ASN A 98 -9.96 3.86 10.57
N PHE A 99 -11.25 3.77 10.86
CA PHE A 99 -12.19 3.06 10.01
C PHE A 99 -12.40 3.78 8.68
N LEU A 100 -12.74 5.07 8.72
CA LEU A 100 -13.03 5.84 7.51
C LEU A 100 -11.82 6.00 6.58
N THR A 101 -10.59 6.02 7.12
CA THR A 101 -9.36 6.07 6.29
C THR A 101 -9.10 4.78 5.50
N ARG A 102 -9.84 3.69 5.74
CA ARG A 102 -9.81 2.49 4.90
C ARG A 102 -10.53 2.70 3.56
N VAL A 103 -11.46 3.65 3.48
CA VAL A 103 -12.13 4.00 2.22
C VAL A 103 -11.15 4.74 1.32
N SER A 104 -10.90 4.21 0.12
CA SER A 104 -9.98 4.83 -0.85
C SER A 104 -10.42 6.26 -1.16
N GLY A 105 -9.48 7.22 -1.07
CA GLY A 105 -9.76 8.65 -1.25
C GLY A 105 -10.11 9.41 0.04
N ILE A 106 -10.31 8.71 1.18
CA ILE A 106 -10.47 9.34 2.49
C ILE A 106 -9.14 9.29 3.25
N GLY A 107 -8.45 10.44 3.30
CA GLY A 107 -7.26 10.63 4.13
C GLY A 107 -7.56 11.05 5.57
N PRO A 108 -6.55 11.14 6.45
CA PRO A 108 -6.69 11.51 7.87
C PRO A 108 -7.47 12.80 8.11
N SER A 109 -7.25 13.83 7.29
CA SER A 109 -7.93 15.12 7.41
C SER A 109 -9.42 15.01 7.04
N ALA A 110 -9.74 14.31 5.94
CA ALA A 110 -11.12 14.09 5.52
C ALA A 110 -11.88 13.22 6.53
N ALA A 111 -11.25 12.14 7.02
CA ALA A 111 -11.84 11.28 8.04
C ALA A 111 -12.19 12.06 9.32
N ARG A 112 -11.28 12.93 9.80
CA ARG A 112 -11.56 13.79 10.97
C ARG A 112 -12.74 14.72 10.71
N LYS A 113 -12.76 15.38 9.55
CA LYS A 113 -13.88 16.24 9.15
C LYS A 113 -15.22 15.49 9.15
N PHE A 114 -15.26 14.27 8.60
CA PHE A 114 -16.48 13.46 8.62
C PHE A 114 -16.92 13.10 10.04
N VAL A 115 -15.99 12.72 10.91
CA VAL A 115 -16.30 12.40 12.31
C VAL A 115 -16.83 13.62 13.06
N ASP A 116 -16.26 14.81 12.82
CA ASP A 116 -16.73 16.08 13.39
C ASP A 116 -18.15 16.43 12.91
N GLU A 117 -18.51 16.03 11.68
CA GLU A 117 -19.86 16.13 11.11
C GLU A 117 -20.80 14.97 11.53
N GLY A 118 -20.34 14.07 12.40
CA GLY A 118 -21.13 12.93 12.90
C GLY A 118 -21.17 11.71 11.97
N ILE A 119 -20.43 11.71 10.86
CA ILE A 119 -20.31 10.58 9.93
C ILE A 119 -19.20 9.66 10.41
N LYS A 120 -19.55 8.47 10.92
CA LYS A 120 -18.60 7.56 11.57
C LYS A 120 -18.61 6.13 11.01
N THR A 121 -19.63 5.78 10.22
CA THR A 121 -19.84 4.44 9.66
C THR A 121 -19.90 4.45 8.13
N LEU A 122 -19.87 3.27 7.50
CA LEU A 122 -20.09 3.14 6.04
C LEU A 122 -21.52 3.53 5.67
N GLU A 123 -22.49 3.21 6.52
CA GLU A 123 -23.89 3.58 6.35
C GLU A 123 -24.07 5.09 6.37
N ASP A 124 -23.35 5.80 7.24
CA ASP A 124 -23.36 7.25 7.26
C ASP A 124 -22.76 7.83 5.97
N LEU A 125 -21.65 7.27 5.48
CA LEU A 125 -21.07 7.69 4.20
C LEU A 125 -22.03 7.46 3.04
N ARG A 126 -22.71 6.29 2.98
CA ARG A 126 -23.71 5.95 1.95
C ARG A 126 -24.93 6.90 2.00
N LYS A 127 -25.30 7.39 3.19
CA LYS A 127 -26.38 8.38 3.35
C LYS A 127 -25.96 9.80 2.96
N ASN A 128 -24.66 10.08 2.88
CA ASN A 128 -24.09 11.41 2.61
C ASN A 128 -23.17 11.39 1.38
N GLU A 129 -23.51 10.63 0.34
CA GLU A 129 -22.69 10.52 -0.88
C GLU A 129 -22.50 11.86 -1.61
N ASP A 130 -23.41 12.80 -1.42
CA ASP A 130 -23.33 14.17 -1.93
C ASP A 130 -22.10 14.92 -1.39
N LYS A 131 -21.66 14.61 -0.16
CA LYS A 131 -20.45 15.18 0.46
C LYS A 131 -19.14 14.54 -0.02
N LEU A 132 -19.22 13.41 -0.71
CA LEU A 132 -18.05 12.67 -1.18
C LEU A 132 -17.60 13.21 -2.54
N ASN A 133 -16.27 13.32 -2.71
CA ASN A 133 -15.71 13.56 -4.04
C ASN A 133 -15.74 12.27 -4.90
N HIS A 134 -15.43 12.41 -6.18
CA HIS A 134 -15.46 11.30 -7.15
C HIS A 134 -14.64 10.07 -6.71
N HIS A 135 -13.39 10.27 -6.26
CA HIS A 135 -12.53 9.19 -5.76
C HIS A 135 -13.18 8.51 -4.55
N GLN A 136 -13.65 9.28 -3.57
CA GLN A 136 -14.28 8.77 -2.36
C GLN A 136 -15.56 7.96 -2.65
N ARG A 137 -16.37 8.38 -3.62
CA ARG A 137 -17.56 7.62 -4.05
C ARG A 137 -17.19 6.26 -4.62
N ILE A 138 -16.18 6.19 -5.49
CA ILE A 138 -15.69 4.91 -6.01
C ILE A 138 -15.08 4.06 -4.89
N GLY A 139 -14.30 4.68 -4.00
CA GLY A 139 -13.71 4.00 -2.84
C GLY A 139 -14.76 3.43 -1.90
N LEU A 140 -15.90 4.11 -1.73
CA LEU A 140 -17.04 3.60 -0.97
C LEU A 140 -17.77 2.47 -1.70
N LYS A 141 -18.02 2.65 -3.00
CA LYS A 141 -18.68 1.67 -3.87
C LYS A 141 -17.99 0.30 -3.84
N TYR A 142 -16.65 0.30 -3.88
CA TYR A 142 -15.84 -0.92 -3.91
C TYR A 142 -15.12 -1.21 -2.59
N PHE A 143 -15.59 -0.65 -1.47
CA PHE A 143 -14.91 -0.79 -0.17
C PHE A 143 -14.58 -2.25 0.16
N GLU A 144 -15.58 -3.12 0.10
CA GLU A 144 -15.44 -4.54 0.43
C GLU A 144 -14.54 -5.30 -0.55
N ASP A 145 -14.54 -4.92 -1.83
CA ASP A 145 -13.70 -5.55 -2.86
C ASP A 145 -12.24 -5.11 -2.75
N PHE A 146 -11.98 -3.83 -2.44
CA PHE A 146 -10.62 -3.31 -2.24
C PHE A 146 -9.94 -3.85 -0.98
N GLU A 147 -10.70 -4.44 -0.05
CA GLU A 147 -10.13 -5.14 1.11
C GLU A 147 -9.73 -6.59 0.83
N LYS A 148 -10.19 -7.16 -0.30
CA LYS A 148 -9.82 -8.51 -0.70
C LYS A 148 -8.41 -8.53 -1.29
N ARG A 149 -7.68 -9.59 -0.98
CA ARG A 149 -6.36 -9.87 -1.58
C ARG A 149 -6.58 -10.56 -2.92
N ILE A 150 -5.81 -10.16 -3.93
CA ILE A 150 -5.85 -10.76 -5.28
C ILE A 150 -4.89 -11.96 -5.30
N PRO A 151 -5.36 -13.21 -5.51
CA PRO A 151 -4.50 -14.37 -5.68
C PRO A 151 -3.52 -14.21 -6.84
N ARG A 152 -2.34 -14.81 -6.73
CA ARG A 152 -1.33 -14.74 -7.80
C ARG A 152 -1.83 -15.30 -9.14
N GLU A 153 -2.72 -16.29 -9.12
CA GLU A 153 -3.35 -16.84 -10.32
C GLU A 153 -4.20 -15.79 -11.05
N GLU A 154 -5.04 -15.05 -10.34
CA GLU A 154 -5.82 -13.95 -10.90
C GLU A 154 -4.91 -12.83 -11.43
N MET A 155 -3.82 -12.51 -10.70
CA MET A 155 -2.83 -11.52 -11.18
C MET A 155 -2.18 -11.93 -12.51
N LEU A 156 -1.96 -13.22 -12.75
CA LEU A 156 -1.42 -13.73 -14.03
C LEU A 156 -2.44 -13.58 -15.17
N GLN A 157 -3.72 -13.84 -14.89
CA GLN A 157 -4.81 -13.63 -15.87
C GLN A 157 -4.95 -12.15 -16.22
N MET A 158 -4.95 -11.28 -15.21
CA MET A 158 -4.98 -9.83 -15.39
C MET A 158 -3.75 -9.34 -16.18
N GLN A 159 -2.55 -9.89 -15.90
CA GLN A 159 -1.33 -9.56 -16.63
C GLN A 159 -1.46 -9.88 -18.12
N ASP A 160 -1.97 -11.07 -18.45
CA ASP A 160 -2.15 -11.52 -19.84
C ASP A 160 -3.07 -10.57 -20.62
N ILE A 161 -4.20 -10.17 -20.02
CA ILE A 161 -5.13 -9.20 -20.61
C ILE A 161 -4.40 -7.87 -20.85
N VAL A 162 -3.74 -7.30 -19.83
CA VAL A 162 -3.07 -6.00 -19.96
C VAL A 162 -2.01 -6.01 -21.05
N LEU A 163 -1.13 -7.01 -21.06
CA LEU A 163 -0.06 -7.11 -22.05
C LEU A 163 -0.61 -7.30 -23.47
N THR A 164 -1.63 -8.14 -23.62
CA THR A 164 -2.27 -8.39 -24.92
C THR A 164 -2.94 -7.15 -25.47
N GLU A 165 -3.72 -6.44 -24.65
CA GLU A 165 -4.47 -5.27 -25.09
C GLU A 165 -3.59 -4.06 -25.35
N VAL A 166 -2.58 -3.82 -24.51
CA VAL A 166 -1.61 -2.74 -24.72
C VAL A 166 -0.85 -2.94 -26.04
N LYS A 167 -0.45 -4.17 -26.35
CA LYS A 167 0.24 -4.50 -27.61
C LYS A 167 -0.63 -4.27 -28.86
N LYS A 168 -1.96 -4.35 -28.75
CA LYS A 168 -2.89 -4.02 -29.83
C LYS A 168 -2.96 -2.51 -30.10
N VAL A 169 -2.67 -1.67 -29.10
CA VAL A 169 -2.64 -0.21 -29.25
C VAL A 169 -1.41 0.22 -30.04
N ASP A 170 -0.26 -0.31 -29.64
CA ASP A 170 1.03 -0.11 -30.32
C ASP A 170 1.95 -1.28 -29.97
N SER A 171 2.60 -1.88 -30.97
CA SER A 171 3.54 -2.98 -30.75
C SER A 171 4.82 -2.55 -30.03
N GLU A 172 5.11 -1.24 -30.00
CA GLU A 172 6.28 -0.68 -29.33
C GLU A 172 6.09 -0.46 -27.82
N TYR A 173 4.86 -0.60 -27.30
CA TYR A 173 4.64 -0.55 -25.86
C TYR A 173 5.29 -1.74 -25.15
N ILE A 174 5.86 -1.47 -23.98
CA ILE A 174 6.29 -2.50 -23.03
C ILE A 174 5.55 -2.26 -21.71
N ALA A 175 4.66 -3.19 -21.35
CA ALA A 175 3.97 -3.21 -20.08
C ALA A 175 4.61 -4.25 -19.14
N THR A 176 4.95 -3.84 -17.93
CA THR A 176 5.57 -4.70 -16.91
C THR A 176 4.79 -4.62 -15.60
N VAL A 177 4.26 -5.77 -15.14
CA VAL A 177 3.60 -5.85 -13.84
C VAL A 177 4.66 -5.82 -12.73
N CYS A 178 4.50 -4.88 -11.80
CA CYS A 178 5.47 -4.49 -10.78
C CYS A 178 4.97 -4.89 -9.37
N GLY A 179 5.22 -4.05 -8.37
CA GLY A 179 4.59 -4.20 -7.07
C GLY A 179 4.98 -5.45 -6.29
N SER A 180 4.04 -5.88 -5.45
CA SER A 180 4.15 -7.13 -4.69
C SER A 180 4.24 -8.36 -5.60
N PHE A 181 3.57 -8.33 -6.76
CA PHE A 181 3.59 -9.40 -7.73
C PHE A 181 5.00 -9.68 -8.25
N ARG A 182 5.74 -8.63 -8.64
CA ARG A 182 7.15 -8.74 -9.10
C ARG A 182 8.11 -9.20 -8.01
N ARG A 183 7.79 -8.95 -6.73
CA ARG A 183 8.55 -9.49 -5.58
C ARG A 183 8.24 -10.97 -5.28
N GLY A 184 7.39 -11.61 -6.08
CA GLY A 184 7.05 -13.02 -5.92
C GLY A 184 6.00 -13.30 -4.85
N ALA A 185 5.18 -12.32 -4.46
CA ALA A 185 4.11 -12.56 -3.50
C ALA A 185 3.05 -13.52 -4.07
N GLU A 186 2.54 -14.42 -3.21
CA GLU A 186 1.45 -15.37 -3.53
C GLU A 186 0.08 -14.70 -3.65
N SER A 187 -0.03 -13.46 -3.17
CA SER A 187 -1.17 -12.58 -3.41
C SER A 187 -0.72 -11.13 -3.48
N SER A 188 -1.54 -10.27 -4.04
CA SER A 188 -1.32 -8.83 -4.19
C SER A 188 -2.49 -8.02 -3.62
N GLY A 189 -2.26 -6.74 -3.31
CA GLY A 189 -3.33 -5.83 -2.86
C GLY A 189 -4.00 -5.17 -4.06
N ASP A 190 -3.21 -4.91 -5.08
CA ASP A 190 -3.55 -4.22 -6.32
C ASP A 190 -2.61 -4.71 -7.44
N MET A 191 -2.86 -4.22 -8.65
CA MET A 191 -2.00 -4.41 -9.80
C MET A 191 -1.24 -3.12 -10.14
N ASP A 192 0.07 -3.16 -9.95
CA ASP A 192 0.99 -2.11 -10.38
C ASP A 192 1.52 -2.42 -11.79
N VAL A 193 1.35 -1.50 -12.76
CA VAL A 193 1.87 -1.68 -14.13
C VAL A 193 2.77 -0.50 -14.50
N LEU A 194 4.03 -0.79 -14.78
CA LEU A 194 4.95 0.15 -15.44
C LEU A 194 4.73 0.03 -16.95
N LEU A 195 4.53 1.17 -17.62
CA LEU A 195 4.35 1.24 -19.06
C LEU A 195 5.44 2.13 -19.68
N THR A 196 6.10 1.64 -20.71
CA THR A 196 7.09 2.41 -21.49
C THR A 196 6.76 2.39 -22.98
N HIS A 197 7.24 3.41 -23.70
CA HIS A 197 7.11 3.54 -25.15
C HIS A 197 8.33 4.32 -25.67
N PRO A 198 8.98 3.91 -26.78
CA PRO A 198 10.22 4.54 -27.25
C PRO A 198 10.05 6.01 -27.63
N SER A 199 8.84 6.45 -27.99
CA SER A 199 8.57 7.87 -28.29
C SER A 199 8.53 8.77 -27.06
N PHE A 200 8.50 8.23 -25.84
CA PHE A 200 8.49 8.99 -24.59
C PHE A 200 9.73 8.66 -23.76
N THR A 201 10.71 9.54 -23.89
CA THR A 201 12.01 9.49 -23.21
C THR A 201 12.17 10.71 -22.30
N SER A 202 13.25 10.71 -21.52
CA SER A 202 13.69 11.83 -20.69
C SER A 202 13.93 13.14 -21.46
N GLU A 203 14.29 13.04 -22.74
CA GLU A 203 14.56 14.18 -23.63
C GLU A 203 13.31 14.63 -24.42
N SER A 204 12.26 13.81 -24.44
CA SER A 204 11.05 14.08 -25.19
C SER A 204 10.09 15.02 -24.45
N ALA A 205 9.31 15.79 -25.21
CA ALA A 205 8.19 16.52 -24.63
C ALA A 205 7.13 15.55 -24.06
N LYS A 206 6.30 16.04 -23.13
CA LYS A 206 5.23 15.26 -22.50
C LYS A 206 4.26 14.69 -23.54
N GLN A 207 4.04 13.37 -23.50
CA GLN A 207 3.13 12.66 -24.40
C GLN A 207 1.97 11.99 -23.62
N PRO A 208 1.04 12.75 -23.01
CA PRO A 208 -0.04 12.19 -22.20
C PRO A 208 -0.95 11.24 -23.00
N LYS A 209 -1.03 11.42 -24.33
CA LYS A 209 -1.80 10.56 -25.23
C LYS A 209 -1.35 9.10 -25.19
N LEU A 210 -0.08 8.81 -24.88
CA LEU A 210 0.39 7.43 -24.79
C LEU A 210 -0.29 6.66 -23.66
N LEU A 211 -0.36 7.25 -22.47
CA LEU A 211 -1.09 6.63 -21.35
C LEU A 211 -2.59 6.58 -21.66
N HIS A 212 -3.14 7.65 -22.26
CA HIS A 212 -4.57 7.73 -22.54
C HIS A 212 -5.03 6.62 -23.50
N ARG A 213 -4.30 6.36 -24.59
CA ARG A 213 -4.62 5.30 -25.56
C ARG A 213 -4.62 3.92 -24.91
N ALA A 214 -3.64 3.63 -24.06
CA ALA A 214 -3.58 2.36 -23.32
C ALA A 214 -4.77 2.21 -22.36
N VAL A 215 -5.10 3.26 -21.60
CA VAL A 215 -6.25 3.26 -20.69
C VAL A 215 -7.57 3.11 -21.45
N GLU A 216 -7.74 3.82 -22.57
CA GLU A 216 -8.94 3.75 -23.41
C GLU A 216 -9.15 2.34 -23.99
N GLN A 217 -8.08 1.68 -24.42
CA GLN A 217 -8.17 0.29 -24.88
C GLN A 217 -8.60 -0.66 -23.77
N LEU A 218 -8.04 -0.53 -22.57
CA LEU A 218 -8.42 -1.36 -21.42
C LEU A 218 -9.85 -1.07 -20.94
N GLN A 219 -10.35 0.16 -21.09
CA GLN A 219 -11.75 0.50 -20.86
C GLN A 219 -12.67 -0.11 -21.92
N LYS A 220 -12.25 -0.11 -23.20
CA LYS A 220 -13.01 -0.68 -24.32
C LYS A 220 -13.27 -2.18 -24.16
N VAL A 221 -12.34 -2.91 -23.57
CA VAL A 221 -12.51 -4.34 -23.25
C VAL A 221 -13.09 -4.58 -21.85
N CYS A 222 -13.59 -3.53 -21.20
CA CYS A 222 -14.18 -3.57 -19.85
C CYS A 222 -13.24 -4.11 -18.75
N PHE A 223 -11.92 -4.02 -18.95
CA PHE A 223 -10.94 -4.38 -17.92
C PHE A 223 -10.79 -3.24 -16.90
N ILE A 224 -10.66 -1.99 -17.36
CA ILE A 224 -10.78 -0.81 -16.50
C ILE A 224 -12.25 -0.41 -16.44
N THR A 225 -12.86 -0.50 -15.26
CA THR A 225 -14.28 -0.18 -15.05
C THR A 225 -14.53 1.23 -14.53
N ASP A 226 -13.60 1.77 -13.74
CA ASP A 226 -13.73 3.08 -13.10
C ASP A 226 -12.37 3.80 -13.09
N THR A 227 -12.39 5.13 -12.95
CA THR A 227 -11.17 5.97 -12.89
C THR A 227 -11.20 6.80 -11.63
N LEU A 228 -10.23 6.60 -10.73
CA LEU A 228 -10.09 7.39 -9.50
C LEU A 228 -9.50 8.76 -9.80
N SER A 229 -8.39 8.76 -10.54
CA SER A 229 -7.72 9.92 -11.09
C SER A 229 -7.01 9.52 -12.38
N LYS A 230 -6.86 10.47 -13.30
CA LYS A 230 -6.11 10.28 -14.55
C LYS A 230 -5.18 11.46 -14.70
N GLY A 231 -3.88 11.22 -14.53
CA GLY A 231 -2.88 12.28 -14.64
C GLY A 231 -2.72 12.77 -16.08
N VAL A 232 -2.32 14.03 -16.22
CA VAL A 232 -1.54 14.49 -17.38
C VAL A 232 -0.07 14.22 -17.02
N ALA A 233 0.74 13.72 -17.96
CA ALA A 233 2.14 13.38 -17.68
C ALA A 233 2.87 14.52 -16.94
N GLY A 234 3.54 14.20 -15.83
CA GLY A 234 4.44 15.13 -15.13
C GLY A 234 5.69 15.45 -15.96
N GLU A 235 6.61 16.26 -15.43
CA GLU A 235 7.96 16.41 -16.02
C GLU A 235 8.60 15.01 -16.17
N PRO A 236 9.11 14.63 -17.36
CA PRO A 236 9.83 13.39 -17.53
C PRO A 236 11.04 13.36 -16.59
N LEU A 237 11.22 12.24 -15.89
CA LEU A 237 12.39 12.04 -15.04
C LEU A 237 13.44 11.26 -15.84
N PRO A 238 14.72 11.69 -15.88
CA PRO A 238 15.76 10.98 -16.60
C PRO A 238 16.06 9.61 -15.98
N VAL A 239 15.69 8.53 -16.68
CA VAL A 239 15.88 7.15 -16.23
C VAL A 239 16.80 6.43 -17.22
N ASP A 240 18.05 6.21 -16.83
CA ASP A 240 19.05 5.50 -17.62
C ASP A 240 19.29 4.07 -17.10
N SER A 241 18.76 3.75 -15.93
CA SER A 241 18.90 2.47 -15.24
C SER A 241 17.73 2.20 -14.30
N GLU A 242 17.53 0.93 -13.91
CA GLU A 242 16.55 0.57 -12.88
C GLU A 242 16.83 1.30 -11.55
N LYS A 243 18.09 1.69 -11.30
CA LYS A 243 18.48 2.45 -10.10
C LYS A 243 17.87 3.85 -10.06
N ASP A 244 17.77 4.52 -11.20
CA ASP A 244 17.21 5.87 -11.27
C ASP A 244 15.72 5.86 -10.89
N ILE A 245 14.98 4.83 -11.30
CA ILE A 245 13.59 4.61 -10.90
C ILE A 245 13.48 4.54 -9.37
N PHE A 246 14.37 3.78 -8.73
CA PHE A 246 14.40 3.62 -7.28
C PHE A 246 14.72 4.95 -6.58
N ASP A 247 15.65 5.74 -7.13
CA ASP A 247 15.99 7.05 -6.58
C ASP A 247 14.81 8.04 -6.70
N TYR A 248 14.07 8.05 -7.82
CA TYR A 248 12.88 8.92 -7.99
C TYR A 248 11.73 8.58 -7.06
N ILE A 249 11.49 7.30 -6.81
CA ILE A 249 10.47 6.86 -5.84
C ILE A 249 11.00 6.87 -4.40
N GLN A 250 12.22 7.39 -4.18
CA GLN A 250 12.91 7.51 -2.89
C GLN A 250 13.10 6.17 -2.17
N TRP A 251 13.33 5.11 -2.93
CA TRP A 251 13.61 3.78 -2.44
C TRP A 251 15.08 3.43 -2.65
N LYS A 252 15.66 2.70 -1.70
CA LYS A 252 17.01 2.17 -1.88
C LYS A 252 17.00 1.10 -2.98
N TYR A 253 17.73 1.33 -4.07
CA TYR A 253 17.95 0.31 -5.09
C TYR A 253 18.54 -0.97 -4.48
N ARG A 254 17.98 -2.10 -4.88
CA ARG A 254 18.47 -3.44 -4.53
C ARG A 254 18.57 -4.25 -5.81
N GLU A 255 19.63 -5.03 -5.96
CA GLU A 255 19.78 -5.96 -7.09
C GLU A 255 18.64 -6.98 -7.11
N PRO A 256 18.20 -7.48 -8.28
CA PRO A 256 17.10 -8.44 -8.39
C PRO A 256 17.19 -9.63 -7.43
N LYS A 257 18.40 -10.17 -7.24
CA LYS A 257 18.72 -11.27 -6.32
C LYS A 257 18.51 -10.94 -4.83
N ASP A 258 18.53 -9.66 -4.47
CA ASP A 258 18.46 -9.16 -3.09
C ASP A 258 17.07 -8.55 -2.75
N ARG A 259 16.10 -8.68 -3.68
CA ARG A 259 14.74 -8.11 -3.54
C ARG A 259 13.77 -8.99 -2.77
N SER A 260 14.14 -10.25 -2.54
CA SER A 260 13.39 -11.24 -1.74
C SER A 260 13.60 -11.09 -0.23
N GLU A 261 14.41 -10.12 0.22
CA GLU A 261 14.65 -9.84 1.65
C GLU A 261 13.78 -8.72 2.23
#